data_AF-A0A969V306-F1
#
_entry.id   AF-A0A969V306-F1
#
_cell.length_a   1.000
_cell.length_b   1.000
_cell.length_c   1.000
_cell.angle_alpha   90.00
_cell.angle_beta   90.00
_cell.angle_gamma   90.00
#
_symmetry.space_group_name_H-M   'P 1'
#
loop_
_entity.id
_entity.type
_entity.pdbx_description
1 polymer ?
#
loop_
_entity_poly.entity_id
_entity_poly.type
_entity_poly.pdbx_seq_one_letter_code
_entity_poly.pdbx_strand_id
1 'polypeptide(L)'
;MSEIKALLAKRMAAQPLDKPNAGSTFRNPPNDFAARLIESCGLKGFAIGGAAVSTKHANFIINTGGASARDIEMLIDHMAATVLEKTGVALIREVRIIGELL
;
A
#
# COMPACT_ATOMS: atom_id res chain seq x y z
N MET A 1 -15.38 -17.49 -22.14
CA MET A 1 -14.94 -16.14 -21.69
C MET A 1 -13.50 -15.96 -22.12
N SER A 2 -13.11 -14.81 -22.69
CA SER A 2 -11.71 -14.59 -23.08
C SER A 2 -10.81 -14.48 -21.86
N GLU A 3 -9.58 -14.99 -21.96
CA GLU A 3 -8.57 -15.02 -20.89
C GLU A 3 -8.33 -13.62 -20.28
N ILE A 4 -8.31 -12.58 -21.10
CA ILE A 4 -8.18 -11.18 -20.67
C ILE A 4 -9.30 -10.77 -19.71
N LYS A 5 -10.55 -11.17 -19.98
CA LYS A 5 -11.69 -10.83 -19.10
C LYS A 5 -11.53 -11.48 -17.72
N ALA A 6 -11.03 -12.72 -17.66
CA ALA A 6 -10.78 -13.41 -16.40
C ALA A 6 -9.66 -12.73 -15.59
N LEU A 7 -8.57 -12.31 -16.25
CA LEU A 7 -7.46 -11.60 -15.60
C LEU A 7 -7.90 -10.23 -15.04
N LEU A 8 -8.70 -9.48 -15.80
CA LEU A 8 -9.24 -8.20 -15.34
C LEU A 8 -10.18 -8.39 -14.13
N ALA A 9 -11.08 -9.37 -14.18
CA ALA A 9 -11.96 -9.67 -13.06
C ALA A 9 -11.18 -10.04 -11.79
N LYS A 10 -10.14 -10.87 -11.91
CA LYS A 10 -9.25 -11.22 -10.80
C LYS A 10 -8.54 -9.99 -10.22
N ARG A 11 -8.03 -9.10 -11.09
CA ARG A 11 -7.37 -7.86 -10.65
C ARG A 11 -8.34 -6.92 -9.93
N MET A 12 -9.54 -6.72 -10.48
CA MET A 12 -10.59 -5.91 -9.87
C MET A 12 -11.03 -6.46 -8.52
N ALA A 13 -11.08 -7.78 -8.34
CA ALA A 13 -11.41 -8.40 -7.06
C ALA A 13 -10.31 -8.20 -6.01
N ALA A 14 -9.03 -8.21 -6.42
CA ALA A 14 -7.89 -8.17 -5.51
C ALA A 14 -7.37 -6.77 -5.17
N GLN A 15 -7.59 -5.76 -6.02
CA GLN A 15 -6.96 -4.43 -5.89
C GLN A 15 -7.99 -3.30 -5.72
N PRO A 16 -7.67 -2.21 -4.99
CA PRO A 16 -8.56 -1.08 -4.77
C PRO A 16 -8.60 -0.13 -5.99
N LEU A 17 -8.99 -0.65 -7.16
CA LEU A 17 -9.02 0.11 -8.42
C LEU A 17 -10.14 1.16 -8.48
N ASP A 18 -11.08 1.12 -7.53
CA ASP A 18 -12.20 2.05 -7.37
C ASP A 18 -11.80 3.35 -6.65
N LYS A 19 -10.58 3.44 -6.10
CA LYS A 19 -10.07 4.60 -5.36
C LYS A 19 -8.75 5.10 -5.93
N PRO A 20 -8.44 6.40 -5.88
CA PRO A 20 -7.14 6.91 -6.32
C PRO A 20 -6.01 6.30 -5.48
N ASN A 21 -5.03 5.72 -6.15
CA ASN A 21 -3.87 5.06 -5.54
C ASN A 21 -2.69 5.04 -6.52
N ALA A 22 -1.48 4.77 -6.02
CA ALA A 22 -0.26 4.69 -6.82
C ALA A 22 0.24 3.25 -7.06
N GLY A 23 -0.63 2.25 -6.88
CA GLY A 23 -0.24 0.84 -6.96
C GLY A 23 0.36 0.29 -5.66
N SER A 24 1.18 -0.76 -5.79
CA SER A 24 1.92 -1.36 -4.68
C SER A 24 2.93 -0.36 -4.12
N THR A 25 2.90 -0.19 -2.80
CA THR A 25 3.74 0.78 -2.09
C THR A 25 5.16 0.25 -1.89
N PHE A 26 5.27 -1.03 -1.54
CA PHE A 26 6.53 -1.72 -1.28
C PHE A 26 6.71 -2.92 -2.20
N ARG A 27 7.98 -3.24 -2.49
CA ARG A 27 8.36 -4.48 -3.18
C ARG A 27 8.13 -5.66 -2.24
N ASN A 28 7.88 -6.83 -2.83
CA ASN A 28 7.86 -8.06 -2.04
C ASN A 28 9.28 -8.40 -1.56
N PRO A 29 9.49 -8.63 -0.24
CA PRO A 29 10.76 -9.14 0.25
C PRO A 29 11.00 -10.59 -0.19
N PRO A 30 12.24 -11.10 -0.12
CA PRO A 30 12.53 -12.48 -0.47
C PRO A 30 11.65 -13.47 0.30
N ASN A 31 11.04 -14.42 -0.42
CA ASN A 31 10.18 -15.49 0.11
C ASN A 31 8.91 -15.03 0.87
N ASP A 32 8.49 -13.78 0.74
CA ASP A 32 7.31 -13.27 1.44
C ASP A 32 6.61 -12.15 0.63
N PHE A 33 5.43 -11.72 1.08
CA PHE A 33 4.63 -10.68 0.45
C PHE A 33 4.52 -9.46 1.37
N ALA A 34 4.84 -8.28 0.84
CA ALA A 34 4.72 -7.04 1.61
C ALA A 34 3.29 -6.84 2.14
N ALA A 35 2.28 -7.16 1.32
CA ALA A 35 0.87 -7.10 1.74
C ALA A 35 0.57 -7.98 2.96
N ARG A 36 1.12 -9.20 3.00
CA ARG A 36 0.92 -10.14 4.13
C ARG A 36 1.55 -9.58 5.40
N LEU A 37 2.78 -9.06 5.32
CA LEU A 37 3.49 -8.47 6.46
C LEU A 37 2.78 -7.22 7.00
N ILE A 38 2.33 -6.33 6.11
CA ILE A 38 1.59 -5.13 6.51
C ILE A 38 0.25 -5.52 7.17
N GLU A 39 -0.44 -6.51 6.61
CA GLU A 39 -1.69 -7.03 7.18
C GLU A 39 -1.49 -7.71 8.53
N SER A 40 -0.45 -8.54 8.70
CA SER A 40 -0.14 -9.18 9.99
C SER A 40 0.26 -8.17 11.07
N CYS A 41 0.74 -6.99 10.66
CA CYS A 41 1.01 -5.87 11.57
C CYS A 41 -0.26 -5.10 11.98
N GLY A 42 -1.43 -5.43 11.42
CA GLY A 42 -2.72 -4.82 11.74
C GLY A 42 -2.97 -3.48 11.05
N LEU A 43 -2.27 -3.17 9.96
CA LEU A 43 -2.28 -1.83 9.38
C LEU A 43 -3.40 -1.58 8.36
N LYS A 44 -4.20 -2.59 7.98
CA LYS A 44 -5.34 -2.37 7.07
C LYS A 44 -6.32 -1.34 7.66
N GLY A 45 -6.62 -0.30 6.90
CA GLY A 45 -7.51 0.79 7.32
C GLY A 45 -6.84 1.84 8.20
N PHE A 46 -5.58 1.67 8.61
CA PHE A 46 -4.84 2.72 9.31
C PHE A 46 -4.69 3.95 8.41
N ALA A 47 -4.86 5.15 8.97
CA ALA A 47 -4.93 6.39 8.22
C ALA A 47 -4.15 7.52 8.88
N ILE A 48 -3.58 8.39 8.05
CA ILE A 48 -2.96 9.67 8.43
C ILE A 48 -3.51 10.71 7.47
N GLY A 49 -4.17 11.75 8.00
CA GLY A 49 -4.82 12.77 7.17
C GLY A 49 -5.81 12.15 6.17
N GLY A 50 -5.66 12.50 4.88
CA GLY A 50 -6.47 11.91 3.80
C GLY A 50 -5.94 10.61 3.21
N ALA A 51 -4.80 10.08 3.69
CA ALA A 51 -4.21 8.84 3.20
C ALA A 51 -4.58 7.66 4.11
N ALA A 52 -4.91 6.50 3.55
CA ALA A 52 -5.19 5.29 4.32
C ALA A 52 -4.64 4.03 3.65
N VAL A 53 -4.25 3.04 4.46
CA VAL A 53 -3.95 1.70 3.98
C VAL A 53 -5.25 1.04 3.53
N SER A 54 -5.30 0.57 2.29
CA SER A 54 -6.48 -0.07 1.75
C SER A 54 -6.86 -1.31 2.57
N THR A 55 -8.11 -1.37 3.00
CA THR A 55 -8.69 -2.58 3.64
C THR A 55 -8.76 -3.77 2.68
N LYS A 56 -8.88 -3.52 1.38
CA LYS A 56 -8.88 -4.54 0.32
C LYS A 56 -7.50 -5.19 0.11
N HIS A 57 -6.45 -4.39 -0.05
CA HIS A 57 -5.09 -4.87 -0.26
C HIS A 57 -4.08 -4.04 0.55
N ALA A 58 -3.43 -4.64 1.54
CA ALA A 58 -2.64 -3.91 2.54
C ALA A 58 -1.40 -3.20 1.98
N ASN A 59 -0.86 -3.65 0.84
CA ASN A 59 0.28 -2.97 0.19
C ASN A 59 -0.13 -1.75 -0.67
N PHE A 60 -1.38 -1.28 -0.59
CA PHE A 60 -1.88 -0.13 -1.34
C PHE A 60 -2.28 0.97 -0.36
N ILE A 61 -1.80 2.19 -0.62
CA ILE A 61 -2.31 3.40 0.00
C ILE A 61 -3.37 3.99 -0.92
N ILE A 62 -4.53 4.32 -0.36
CA ILE A 62 -5.64 4.97 -1.05
C ILE A 62 -5.77 6.41 -0.56
N ASN A 63 -6.13 7.31 -1.47
CA ASN A 63 -6.60 8.65 -1.13
C ASN A 63 -8.09 8.56 -0.78
N THR A 64 -8.47 8.89 0.46
CA THR A 64 -9.86 8.87 0.93
C THR A 64 -10.64 10.15 0.57
N GLY A 65 -9.98 11.10 -0.09
CA GLY A 65 -10.48 12.43 -0.41
C GLY A 65 -9.62 13.49 0.26
N GLY A 66 -8.78 14.17 -0.53
CA GLY A 66 -7.94 15.28 -0.03
C GLY A 66 -6.61 14.88 0.61
N ALA A 67 -6.10 13.66 0.40
CA ALA A 67 -4.76 13.28 0.84
C ALA A 67 -3.70 14.22 0.27
N SER A 68 -2.86 14.78 1.14
CA SER A 68 -1.66 15.50 0.74
C SER A 68 -0.50 14.53 0.45
N ALA A 69 0.53 15.02 -0.24
CA ALA A 69 1.77 14.26 -0.39
C ALA A 69 2.38 13.89 0.98
N ARG A 70 2.38 14.85 1.93
CA ARG A 70 2.85 14.63 3.30
C ARG A 70 2.12 13.49 4.00
N ASP A 71 0.80 13.40 3.87
CA ASP A 71 0.00 12.33 4.47
C ASP A 71 0.43 10.95 3.94
N ILE A 72 0.64 10.85 2.63
CA ILE A 72 1.08 9.62 1.97
C ILE A 72 2.49 9.26 2.43
N GLU A 73 3.43 10.21 2.46
CA GLU A 73 4.81 9.97 2.89
C GLU A 73 4.89 9.52 4.35
N MET A 74 4.20 10.22 5.26
CA MET A 74 4.12 9.83 6.66
C MET A 74 3.51 8.44 6.84
N LEU A 75 2.50 8.09 6.04
CA LEU A 75 1.89 6.77 6.09
C LEU A 75 2.84 5.68 5.58
N ILE A 76 3.60 5.94 4.51
CA ILE A 76 4.65 5.04 4.01
C ILE A 76 5.68 4.77 5.11
N ASP A 77 6.19 5.83 5.75
CA ASP A 77 7.22 5.70 6.78
C ASP A 77 6.69 4.94 8.00
N HIS A 78 5.45 5.23 8.43
CA HIS A 78 4.80 4.51 9.52
C HIS A 78 4.61 3.02 9.21
N MET A 79 4.18 2.68 7.99
CA MET A 79 4.05 1.28 7.56
C MET A 79 5.39 0.55 7.59
N ALA A 80 6.45 1.15 7.03
CA ALA A 80 7.78 0.56 7.01
C ALA A 80 8.35 0.36 8.41
N ALA A 81 8.24 1.37 9.28
CA ALA A 81 8.71 1.31 10.66
C ALA A 81 7.99 0.23 11.46
N THR A 82 6.65 0.16 11.34
CA THR A 82 5.84 -0.83 12.07
C THR A 82 6.17 -2.26 11.62
N VAL A 83 6.33 -2.50 10.31
CA VAL A 83 6.69 -3.84 9.81
C VAL A 83 8.09 -4.22 10.27
N LEU A 84 9.04 -3.29 10.23
CA LEU A 84 10.39 -3.54 10.74
C LEU A 84 10.37 -3.88 12.24
N GLU A 85 9.65 -3.10 13.05
CA GLU A 85 9.55 -3.30 14.49
C GLU A 85 8.92 -4.66 14.85
N LYS A 86 7.81 -5.02 14.19
CA LYS A 86 7.04 -6.22 14.55
C LYS A 86 7.58 -7.51 13.94
N THR A 87 8.29 -7.44 12.81
CA THR A 87 8.67 -8.62 12.03
C THR A 87 10.17 -8.74 11.79
N GLY A 88 10.94 -7.68 12.03
CA GLY A 88 12.35 -7.59 11.68
C GLY A 88 12.62 -7.41 10.18
N VAL A 89 11.58 -7.35 9.34
CA VAL A 89 11.73 -7.21 7.88
C VAL A 89 11.70 -5.74 7.47
N ALA A 90 12.79 -5.28 6.84
CA ALA A 90 12.84 -3.95 6.24
C ALA A 90 12.16 -3.96 4.85
N LEU A 91 11.05 -3.24 4.71
CA LEU A 91 10.37 -3.11 3.43
C LEU A 91 11.07 -2.07 2.52
N ILE A 92 11.29 -2.43 1.26
CA ILE A 92 11.86 -1.54 0.25
C ILE A 92 10.72 -0.91 -0.54
N ARG A 93 10.66 0.42 -0.55
CA ARG A 93 9.66 1.16 -1.33
C ARG A 93 9.77 0.88 -2.83
N GLU A 94 8.62 0.67 -3.46
CA GLU A 94 8.48 0.56 -4.91
C GLU A 94 8.09 1.90 -5.52
N VAL A 95 7.18 2.63 -4.86
CA VAL A 95 6.78 3.97 -5.28
C VAL A 95 7.94 4.97 -5.18
N ARG A 96 8.04 5.82 -6.21
CA ARG A 96 9.00 6.93 -6.27
C ARG A 96 8.30 8.21 -5.83
N ILE A 97 8.92 8.92 -4.89
CA ILE A 97 8.54 10.29 -4.54
C ILE A 97 9.35 11.23 -5.44
N ILE A 98 8.68 12.24 -5.96
CA ILE A 98 9.26 13.31 -6.78
C ILE A 98 8.81 14.65 -6.20
N GLY A 99 9.60 15.71 -6.43
CA GLY A 99 9.35 17.05 -5.86
C GLY A 99 10.39 17.44 -4.83
N GLU A 100 10.16 18.56 -4.15
CA GLU A 100 10.99 19.05 -3.04
C GLU A 100 10.59 18.34 -1.74
N LEU A 101 11.55 18.13 -0.85
CA LEU A 101 11.25 17.64 0.50
C LEU A 101 10.35 18.64 1.23
N LEU A 102 9.27 18.13 1.83
CA LEU A 102 8.29 18.89 2.60
C LEU A 102 8.77 19.21 4.02
#